data_AF-A0A8S9R8A6-F1
#
_entry.id   AF-A0A8S9R8A6-F1
#
_cell.length_a   1.000
_cell.length_b   1.000
_cell.length_c   1.000
_cell.angle_alpha   90.00
_cell.angle_beta   90.00
_cell.angle_gamma   90.00
#
_symmetry.space_group_name_H-M   'P 1'
#
loop_
_entity.id
_entity.type
_entity.pdbx_description
1 polymer ?
#
loop_
_entity_poly.entity_id
_entity_poly.type
_entity_poly.pdbx_seq_one_letter_code
_entity_poly.pdbx_strand_id
1 'polypeptide(L)'
;MVYDVTKFLEDHPGGDEVLLSSTGKDATDDFEDVGHSESAREMMEQYCVGEIDPTTIPKKTKYTPPKQPHYNQDKTSEFIIKILQFLVPLAILGLAVGIRIYTKSA
;
A
#
# COMPACT_ATOMS: atom_id res chain seq x y z
N MET A 1 -8.25 17.16 11.95
CA MET A 1 -8.59 17.10 10.52
C MET A 1 -9.31 15.78 10.26
N VAL A 2 -10.13 15.71 9.23
CA VAL A 2 -10.85 14.52 8.78
C VAL A 2 -10.38 14.19 7.37
N TYR A 3 -10.05 12.92 7.13
CA TYR A 3 -9.54 12.47 5.84
C TYR A 3 -10.43 11.35 5.29
N ASP A 4 -10.86 11.48 4.04
CA ASP A 4 -11.53 10.41 3.30
C ASP A 4 -10.51 9.69 2.41
N VAL A 5 -9.99 8.59 2.92
CA VAL A 5 -9.00 7.74 2.23
C VAL A 5 -9.65 6.56 1.51
N THR A 6 -10.96 6.56 1.29
CA THR A 6 -11.68 5.42 0.67
C THR A 6 -11.08 5.03 -0.68
N LYS A 7 -10.71 6.01 -1.50
CA LYS A 7 -10.08 5.79 -2.81
C LYS A 7 -8.63 5.31 -2.73
N PHE A 8 -7.98 5.49 -1.58
CA PHE A 8 -6.58 5.16 -1.35
C PHE A 8 -6.40 3.78 -0.70
N LEU A 9 -7.48 3.10 -0.30
CA LEU A 9 -7.42 1.83 0.42
C LEU A 9 -6.53 0.79 -0.30
N GLU A 10 -6.72 0.60 -1.60
CA GLU A 10 -5.97 -0.39 -2.40
C GLU A 10 -4.55 0.08 -2.74
N ASP A 11 -4.32 1.40 -2.78
CA ASP A 11 -3.05 2.02 -3.13
C ASP A 11 -2.12 2.22 -1.93
N HIS A 12 -2.62 2.00 -0.71
CA HIS A 12 -1.85 2.19 0.51
C HIS A 12 -0.72 1.15 0.63
N PRO A 13 0.57 1.55 0.66
CA PRO A 13 1.68 0.60 0.71
C PRO A 13 1.70 -0.28 1.97
N GLY A 14 1.12 0.20 3.08
CA GLY A 14 0.95 -0.57 4.33
C GLY A 14 -0.24 -1.52 4.33
N GLY A 15 -1.04 -1.54 3.26
CA GLY A 15 -2.27 -2.33 3.13
C GLY A 15 -3.53 -1.59 3.59
N ASP A 16 -4.67 -1.96 3.01
CA ASP A 16 -6.02 -1.54 3.35
C ASP A 16 -6.40 -1.86 4.81
N GLU A 17 -6.01 -3.02 5.33
CA GLU A 17 -6.38 -3.51 6.67
C GLU A 17 -6.05 -2.51 7.79
N VAL A 18 -4.88 -1.86 7.72
CA VAL A 18 -4.48 -0.89 8.75
C VAL A 18 -5.32 0.38 8.70
N LEU A 19 -5.72 0.83 7.50
CA LEU A 19 -6.64 1.97 7.34
C LEU A 19 -8.05 1.62 7.83
N LEU A 20 -8.54 0.43 7.49
CA LEU A 20 -9.84 -0.08 7.93
C LEU A 20 -9.90 -0.18 9.46
N SER A 21 -8.83 -0.65 10.09
CA SER A 21 -8.72 -0.72 11.56
C SER A 21 -8.78 0.64 12.24
N SER A 22 -8.48 1.72 11.50
CA SER A 22 -8.49 3.10 11.97
C SER A 22 -9.69 3.93 11.52
N THR A 23 -10.69 3.28 10.92
CA THR A 23 -11.94 3.94 10.52
C THR A 23 -12.65 4.57 11.71
N GLY A 24 -13.01 5.85 11.58
CA GLY A 24 -13.85 6.56 12.56
C GLY A 24 -13.16 6.87 13.89
N LYS A 25 -11.84 6.67 14.01
CA LYS A 25 -11.04 7.07 15.18
C LYS A 25 -9.92 8.04 14.78
N ASP A 26 -9.35 8.69 15.79
CA ASP A 26 -8.10 9.44 15.62
C ASP A 26 -6.97 8.45 15.34
N ALA A 27 -6.40 8.54 14.13
CA ALA A 27 -5.32 7.69 13.64
C ALA A 27 -3.94 8.37 13.76
N THR A 28 -3.82 9.49 14.49
CA THR A 28 -2.55 10.23 14.62
C THR A 28 -1.44 9.34 15.14
N ASP A 29 -1.68 8.62 16.24
CA ASP A 29 -0.65 7.74 16.83
C ASP A 29 -0.32 6.57 15.89
N ASP A 30 -1.32 5.99 15.20
CA ASP A 30 -1.11 4.92 14.21
C ASP A 30 -0.21 5.39 13.04
N PHE A 31 -0.39 6.64 12.59
CA PHE A 31 0.37 7.23 11.49
C PHE A 31 1.81 7.59 11.88
N GLU A 32 1.99 8.17 13.07
CA GLU A 32 3.29 8.63 13.58
C GLU A 32 4.18 7.45 13.99
N ASP A 33 3.63 6.40 14.60
CA ASP A 33 4.39 5.21 15.04
C ASP A 33 5.05 4.46 13.88
N VAL A 34 4.45 4.52 12.68
CA VAL A 34 5.01 3.89 11.46
C VAL A 34 6.15 4.72 10.87
N GLY A 35 6.20 6.03 11.14
CA GLY A 35 7.23 6.92 10.61
C GLY A 35 7.09 7.20 9.10
N HIS A 36 5.88 7.55 8.66
CA HIS A 36 5.61 7.93 7.27
C HIS A 36 6.51 9.08 6.78
N SER A 37 6.92 9.01 5.51
CA SER A 37 7.77 10.03 4.87
C SER A 37 7.06 11.37 4.72
N GLU A 38 7.84 12.44 4.50
CA GLU A 38 7.30 13.77 4.20
C GLU A 38 6.37 13.75 2.97
N SER A 39 6.76 13.03 1.91
CA SER A 39 5.91 12.85 0.73
C SER A 39 4.56 12.18 1.05
N ALA A 40 4.51 11.24 2.00
CA ALA A 40 3.27 10.61 2.42
C ALA A 40 2.38 11.59 3.19
N ARG A 41 2.97 12.50 3.98
CA ARG A 41 2.24 13.60 4.64
C ARG A 41 1.66 14.57 3.62
N GLU A 42 2.42 14.95 2.61
CA GLU A 42 1.95 15.81 1.51
C GLU A 42 0.79 15.14 0.75
N MET A 43 0.90 13.83 0.45
CA MET A 43 -0.19 13.08 -0.19
C MET A 43 -1.47 13.06 0.66
N MET A 44 -1.35 12.97 1.99
CA MET A 44 -2.49 12.93 2.91
C MET A 44 -3.38 14.19 2.77
N GLU A 45 -2.79 15.34 2.43
CA GLU A 45 -3.53 16.60 2.22
C GLU A 45 -4.60 16.49 1.13
N GLN A 46 -4.37 15.67 0.10
CA GLN A 46 -5.30 15.45 -1.01
C GLN A 46 -6.60 14.77 -0.56
N TYR A 47 -6.56 14.06 0.57
CA TYR A 47 -7.69 13.33 1.13
C TYR A 47 -8.38 14.09 2.26
N CYS A 48 -7.93 15.30 2.60
CA CYS A 48 -8.55 16.11 3.65
C CYS A 48 -9.94 16.57 3.22
N VAL A 49 -10.96 16.22 4.00
CA VAL A 49 -12.36 16.64 3.77
C VAL A 49 -12.82 17.72 4.75
N GLY A 50 -12.01 18.07 5.75
CA GLY A 50 -12.27 19.19 6.64
C GLY A 50 -11.68 19.05 8.04
N GLU A 51 -12.23 19.83 8.97
CA GLU A 51 -11.84 19.85 10.38
C GLU A 51 -12.93 19.25 11.27
N ILE A 52 -12.53 18.67 12.39
CA ILE A 52 -13.44 18.13 13.40
C ILE A 52 -13.57 19.14 14.54
N ASP A 53 -14.78 19.31 15.07
CA ASP A 53 -15.03 20.16 16.23
C ASP A 53 -14.30 19.59 17.47
N PRO A 54 -13.33 20.32 18.06
CA PRO A 54 -12.55 19.83 19.18
C PRO A 54 -13.39 19.55 20.43
N THR A 55 -14.57 20.15 20.56
CA THR A 55 -15.49 19.92 21.68
C THR A 55 -16.18 18.55 21.60
N THR A 56 -16.19 17.93 20.43
CA THR A 56 -16.79 16.61 20.18
C THR A 56 -15.81 15.46 20.37
N ILE A 57 -14.51 15.75 20.50
CA ILE A 57 -13.46 14.73 20.61
C ILE A 57 -13.50 14.12 22.02
N PRO A 58 -13.72 12.81 22.17
CA PRO A 58 -13.64 12.14 23.47
C PRO A 58 -12.25 12.34 24.09
N LYS A 59 -12.17 12.47 25.42
CA LYS A 59 -10.88 12.54 26.12
C LYS A 59 -10.00 11.35 25.73
N LYS A 60 -8.77 11.64 25.29
CA LYS A 60 -7.80 10.64 24.80
C LYS A 60 -7.75 9.41 25.70
N THR A 61 -8.07 8.25 25.13
CA THR A 61 -7.82 6.94 25.73
C THR A 61 -6.35 6.57 25.55
N LYS A 62 -5.82 5.68 26.39
CA LYS A 62 -4.45 5.18 26.19
C LYS A 62 -4.34 4.51 24.81
N TYR A 63 -3.42 5.00 24.00
CA TYR A 63 -3.06 4.36 22.74
C TYR A 63 -2.67 2.90 23.00
N THR A 64 -3.25 2.00 22.21
CA THR A 64 -2.87 0.60 22.17
C THR A 64 -2.42 0.33 20.74
N PRO A 65 -1.13 0.04 20.51
CA PRO A 65 -0.64 -0.21 19.17
C PRO A 65 -1.49 -1.29 18.49
N PRO A 66 -1.92 -1.09 17.24
CA PRO A 66 -2.51 -2.17 16.48
C PRO A 66 -1.50 -3.32 16.42
N LYS A 67 -1.97 -4.55 16.68
CA LYS A 67 -1.16 -5.74 16.40
C LYS A 67 -0.83 -5.68 14.91
N GLN A 68 0.45 -5.56 14.56
CA GLN A 68 0.84 -5.48 13.15
C GLN A 68 0.20 -6.66 12.41
N PRO A 69 -0.47 -6.42 11.27
CA PRO A 69 -1.08 -7.49 10.53
C PRO A 69 0.03 -8.47 10.13
N HIS A 70 -0.21 -9.76 10.38
CA HIS A 70 0.55 -10.79 9.69
C HIS A 70 0.47 -10.49 8.20
N TYR A 71 1.63 -10.28 7.58
CA TYR A 71 1.73 -10.08 6.14
C TYR A 71 0.95 -11.18 5.41
N ASN A 72 -0.13 -10.80 4.73
CA ASN A 72 -1.00 -11.73 4.01
C ASN A 72 -0.22 -12.31 2.81
N GLN A 73 0.11 -13.61 2.87
CA GLN A 73 0.80 -14.35 1.79
C GLN A 73 0.03 -14.36 0.46
N ASP A 74 -1.26 -14.03 0.47
CA ASP A 74 -2.06 -13.96 -0.75
C ASP A 74 -1.68 -12.75 -1.62
N LYS A 75 -1.33 -11.60 -1.02
CA LYS A 75 -0.91 -10.39 -1.75
C LYS A 75 0.52 -10.52 -2.33
N THR A 76 1.41 -11.31 -1.70
CA THR A 76 2.74 -11.62 -2.30
C THR A 76 2.60 -12.45 -3.56
N SER A 77 1.67 -13.38 -3.54
CA SER A 77 1.43 -14.32 -4.62
C SER A 77 0.94 -13.56 -5.85
N GLU A 78 0.01 -12.61 -5.70
CA GLU A 78 -0.40 -11.74 -6.81
C GLU A 78 0.74 -10.89 -7.39
N PHE A 79 1.59 -10.31 -6.54
CA PHE A 79 2.73 -9.51 -7.00
C PHE A 79 3.75 -10.36 -7.79
N ILE A 80 4.08 -11.55 -7.29
CA ILE A 80 4.99 -12.49 -7.97
C ILE A 80 4.36 -13.01 -9.27
N ILE A 81 3.05 -13.31 -9.28
CA ILE A 81 2.34 -13.73 -10.48
C ILE A 81 2.41 -12.64 -11.56
N LYS A 82 2.21 -11.37 -11.21
CA LYS A 82 2.35 -10.25 -12.14
C LYS A 82 3.77 -10.14 -12.71
N ILE A 83 4.81 -10.27 -11.88
CA ILE A 83 6.20 -10.25 -12.35
C ILE A 83 6.47 -11.42 -13.32
N LEU A 84 6.05 -12.63 -12.97
CA LEU A 84 6.22 -13.81 -13.82
C LEU A 84 5.47 -13.67 -15.15
N GLN A 85 4.28 -13.08 -15.15
CA GLN A 85 3.50 -12.82 -16.36
C GLN A 85 4.24 -11.92 -17.37
N PHE A 86 5.06 -10.96 -16.90
CA PHE A 86 5.88 -10.13 -17.78
C PHE A 86 7.20 -10.80 -18.18
N LEU A 87 7.87 -11.48 -17.24
CA LEU A 87 9.19 -12.05 -17.48
C LEU A 87 9.17 -13.31 -18.35
N VAL A 88 8.16 -14.17 -18.21
CA VAL A 88 8.08 -15.44 -18.95
C VAL A 88 7.96 -15.22 -20.46
N PRO A 89 7.05 -14.38 -20.98
CA PRO A 89 6.99 -14.09 -22.41
C PRO A 89 8.27 -13.45 -22.96
N LEU A 90 8.92 -12.55 -22.20
CA LEU A 90 10.19 -11.93 -22.59
C LEU A 90 11.33 -12.95 -22.66
N ALA A 91 11.40 -13.88 -21.71
CA ALA A 91 12.38 -14.95 -21.71
C ALA A 91 12.17 -15.90 -22.89
N ILE A 92 10.93 -16.31 -23.16
CA ILE A 92 10.57 -17.15 -24.33
C ILE A 92 10.95 -16.44 -25.64
N LEU A 93 10.62 -15.16 -25.76
CA LEU A 93 10.98 -14.36 -26.93
C LEU A 93 12.50 -14.26 -27.12
N GLY A 94 13.24 -13.99 -26.04
CA GLY A 94 14.70 -13.93 -26.06
C GLY A 94 15.34 -15.26 -26.49
N LEU A 95 14.84 -16.38 -25.96
CA LEU A 95 15.28 -17.73 -26.33
C LEU A 95 15.01 -18.03 -27.82
N ALA A 96 13.80 -17.71 -28.30
CA ALA A 96 13.43 -17.92 -29.70
C ALA A 96 14.30 -17.11 -30.66
N VAL A 97 14.59 -15.85 -30.33
CA VAL A 97 15.49 -14.99 -31.11
C VAL A 97 16.92 -15.52 -31.08
N GLY A 98 17.42 -15.95 -29.92
CA GLY A 98 18.75 -16.53 -29.76
C GLY A 98 18.94 -17.79 -30.60
N ILE A 99 17.98 -18.73 -30.53
CA ILE A 99 17.99 -19.96 -31.36
C ILE A 99 17.97 -19.60 -32.84
N ARG A 100 17.10 -18.66 -33.25
CA ARG A 100 17.02 -18.22 -34.65
C ARG A 100 18.33 -17.64 -35.17
N ILE A 101 19.03 -16.83 -34.37
CA ILE A 101 20.33 -16.26 -34.75
C ILE A 101 21.39 -17.37 -34.83
N TYR A 102 21.40 -18.29 -33.88
CA TYR A 102 22.35 -19.42 -33.86
C TYR A 102 22.18 -20.34 -35.07
N THR A 103 20.94 -20.77 -35.37
CA THR A 103 20.65 -21.65 -36.51
C THR A 103 20.82 -20.96 -37.86
N LYS A 104 20.72 -19.62 -37.93
CA LYS A 104 21.01 -18.86 -39.16
C LYS A 104 22.52 -18.61 -39.36
N SER A 105 23.30 -18.68 -38.29
CA SER A 105 24.76 -18.47 -38.31
C SER A 105 25.56 -19.79 -38.42
N ALA A 106 24.88 -20.93 -38.36
CA ALA A 106 25.40 -22.27 -38.60
C ALA A 106 25.06 -22.73 -40.02
#